data_AF-A0A351RD06-F1
#
_entry.id   AF-A0A351RD06-F1
#
_cell.length_a   1.000
_cell.length_b   1.000
_cell.length_c   1.000
_cell.angle_alpha   90.00
_cell.angle_beta   90.00
_cell.angle_gamma   90.00
#
_symmetry.space_group_name_H-M   'P 1'
#
loop_
_entity.id
_entity.type
_entity.pdbx_description
1 polymer ?
#
loop_
_entity_poly.entity_id
_entity_poly.type
_entity_poly.pdbx_seq_one_letter_code
_entity_poly.pdbx_strand_id
1 'polypeptide(L)' 'MKNTLTDLNNHLFAQMERLSEESLSVEQLAFEAERSKSLTIIARTIVDNARLVLDAQTRIRQYACRLIGFLKVSLRVSS' A
#
# COMPACT_ATOMS: atom_id res chain seq x y z
N MET A 1 -8.35 11.76 -13.10
CA MET A 1 -7.03 11.27 -12.67
C MET A 1 -7.24 10.00 -11.86
N LYS A 2 -6.49 8.93 -12.13
CA LYS A 2 -6.62 7.63 -11.45
C LYS A 2 -5.53 7.52 -10.39
N ASN A 3 -5.88 7.82 -9.13
CA ASN A 3 -4.91 8.01 -8.04
C ASN A 3 -5.20 7.10 -6.83
N THR A 4 -5.96 6.02 -7.00
CA THR A 4 -6.31 5.09 -5.90
C THR A 4 -5.42 3.85 -5.88
N LEU A 5 -5.38 3.14 -4.74
CA LEU A 5 -4.71 1.83 -4.65
C LEU A 5 -5.36 0.78 -5.57
N THR A 6 -6.67 0.89 -5.79
CA THR A 6 -7.40 0.04 -6.73
C THR A 6 -6.92 0.27 -8.16
N ASP A 7 -6.71 1.53 -8.55
CA ASP A 7 -6.16 1.86 -9.87
C ASP A 7 -4.76 1.29 -10.05
N LEU A 8 -3.90 1.43 -9.03
CA LEU A 8 -2.55 0.83 -9.04
C LEU A 8 -2.63 -0.69 -9.24
N ASN A 9 -3.50 -1.37 -8.50
CA ASN A 9 -3.67 -2.81 -8.61
C ASN A 9 -4.12 -3.23 -10.01
N ASN A 10 -5.09 -2.53 -10.59
CA ASN A 10 -5.55 -2.76 -11.96
C ASN A 10 -4.42 -2.55 -12.98
N HIS A 11 -3.58 -1.53 -12.80
CA HIS A 11 -2.42 -1.28 -13.68
C HIS A 11 -1.37 -2.39 -13.59
N LEU A 12 -1.11 -2.92 -12.39
CA LEU A 12 -0.16 -4.02 -12.20
C LEU A 12 -0.65 -5.31 -12.86
N PHE A 13 -1.94 -5.63 -12.74
CA PHE A 13 -2.53 -6.77 -13.42
C PHE A 13 -2.50 -6.62 -14.94
N ALA A 14 -2.85 -5.44 -15.47
CA ALA A 14 -2.73 -5.18 -16.90
C ALA A 14 -1.30 -5.37 -17.42
N GLN A 15 -0.30 -4.98 -16.63
CA GLN A 15 1.10 -5.18 -17.01
C GLN A 15 1.53 -6.65 -16.97
N MET A 16 0.99 -7.44 -16.04
CA MET A 16 1.20 -8.89 -15.98
C MET A 16 0.64 -9.61 -17.21
N GLU A 17 -0.58 -9.24 -17.64
CA GLU A 17 -1.19 -9.78 -18.85
C GLU A 17 -0.34 -9.44 -20.08
N ARG A 18 0.12 -8.18 -20.21
CA ARG A 18 0.99 -7.76 -21.31
C ARG A 18 2.30 -8.53 -21.37
N LEU A 19 2.93 -8.78 -20.22
CA LEU A 19 4.15 -9.61 -20.17
C LEU A 19 3.92 -11.06 -20.56
N SER A 20 2.68 -11.54 -20.48
CA SER A 20 2.30 -12.92 -20.81
C SER A 20 1.84 -13.08 -22.26
N GLU A 21 1.80 -11.99 -23.04
CA GLU A 21 1.46 -12.04 -24.46
C GLU A 21 2.54 -12.77 -25.27
N GLU A 22 2.21 -13.95 -25.78
CA GLU A 22 3.14 -14.81 -26.55
C GLU A 22 3.53 -14.23 -27.92
N SER A 23 2.81 -13.21 -28.40
CA SER A 23 3.07 -12.56 -29.69
C SER A 23 4.12 -11.45 -29.65
N LEU A 24 4.72 -11.16 -28.49
CA LEU A 24 5.72 -10.10 -28.36
C LEU A 24 7.06 -10.48 -29.02
N SER A 25 7.67 -9.51 -29.71
CA SER A 25 9.07 -9.65 -30.15
C SER A 25 10.02 -9.66 -28.97
N VAL A 26 11.26 -10.15 -29.18
CA VAL A 26 12.31 -10.13 -28.16
C VAL A 26 12.62 -8.71 -27.68
N GLU A 27 12.66 -7.71 -28.58
CA GLU A 27 12.87 -6.32 -28.17
C GLU A 27 11.69 -5.75 -27.37
N GLN A 28 10.46 -6.08 -27.77
CA GLN A 28 9.26 -5.64 -27.06
C GLN A 28 9.17 -6.26 -25.66
N LEU A 29 9.50 -7.54 -25.54
CA LEU A 29 9.55 -8.22 -24.25
C LEU A 29 10.58 -7.59 -23.32
N ALA A 30 11.77 -7.26 -23.83
CA ALA A 30 12.80 -6.57 -23.05
C ALA A 30 12.33 -5.19 -22.57
N PHE A 31 11.63 -4.43 -23.43
CA PHE A 31 11.07 -3.13 -23.08
C PHE A 31 9.95 -3.26 -22.02
N GLU A 32 9.03 -4.19 -22.19
CA GLU A 32 7.95 -4.43 -21.23
C GLU A 32 8.48 -4.97 -19.90
N ALA A 33 9.56 -5.77 -19.90
CA ALA A 33 10.23 -6.20 -18.68
C ALA A 33 10.82 -5.02 -17.90
N GLU A 34 11.50 -4.09 -18.59
CA GLU A 34 12.08 -2.90 -17.94
C GLU A 34 11.00 -1.93 -17.44
N ARG A 35 9.94 -1.75 -18.22
CA ARG A 35 8.73 -1.02 -17.79
C ARG A 35 8.13 -1.64 -16.53
N SER A 36 8.04 -2.97 -16.46
CA SER A 36 7.47 -3.69 -15.32
C SER A 36 8.31 -3.54 -14.05
N LYS A 37 9.64 -3.54 -14.17
CA LYS A 37 10.54 -3.23 -13.04
C LYS A 37 10.30 -1.82 -12.52
N SER A 38 10.23 -0.84 -13.41
CA SER A 38 9.97 0.56 -13.07
C SER A 38 8.62 0.73 -12.37
N LEU A 39 7.57 0.10 -12.91
CA LEU A 39 6.23 0.09 -12.30
C LEU A 39 6.24 -0.54 -10.91
N THR A 40 6.98 -1.64 -10.72
CA THR A 40 7.10 -2.32 -9.42
C THR A 40 7.74 -1.42 -8.37
N ILE A 41 8.79 -0.65 -8.74
CA ILE A 41 9.44 0.29 -7.83
C ILE A 41 8.49 1.40 -7.39
N ILE A 42 7.74 1.98 -8.34
CA ILE A 42 6.76 3.02 -8.05
C ILE A 42 5.62 2.46 -7.18
N ALA A 43 5.10 1.29 -7.53
CA ALA A 43 4.05 0.61 -6.78
C ALA A 43 4.46 0.34 -5.33
N ARG A 44 5.69 -0.13 -5.11
CA ARG A 44 6.25 -0.35 -3.78
C ARG A 44 6.26 0.94 -2.96
N THR A 45 6.72 2.04 -3.56
CA THR A 45 6.72 3.36 -2.90
C THR A 45 5.31 3.79 -2.48
N ILE A 46 4.30 3.55 -3.33
CA ILE A 46 2.90 3.86 -3.00
C ILE A 46 2.40 3.00 -1.84
N VAL A 47 2.67 1.70 -1.87
CA VAL A 47 2.25 0.76 -0.81
C VAL A 47 2.94 1.08 0.52
N ASP A 48 4.23 1.40 0.51
CA ASP A 48 4.98 1.74 1.72
C ASP A 48 4.47 3.06 2.35
N ASN A 49 4.07 4.04 1.54
CA ASN A 49 3.38 5.24 2.05
C ASN A 49 2.02 4.90 2.67
N ALA A 50 1.23 4.02 2.05
CA ALA A 50 -0.05 3.59 2.59
C ALA A 50 0.11 2.85 3.93
N ARG A 51 1.14 2.00 4.06
CA ARG A 51 1.51 1.34 5.32
C ARG A 51 1.87 2.34 6.41
N LEU A 52 2.67 3.35 6.08
CA LEU A 52 3.07 4.40 7.02
C LEU A 52 1.85 5.17 7.56
N VAL A 53 0.87 5.47 6.70
CA VAL A 53 -0.39 6.09 7.12
C VAL A 53 -1.20 5.16 8.05
N LEU A 54 -1.30 3.88 7.72
CA LEU A 54 -2.00 2.89 8.54
C LEU A 54 -1.34 2.71 9.92
N ASP A 55 -0.01 2.69 9.96
CA ASP A 55 0.75 2.57 11.20
C ASP A 55 0.55 3.81 12.08
N ALA A 56 0.55 5.01 11.49
CA ALA A 56 0.24 6.24 12.22
C ALA A 56 -1.16 6.19 12.84
N GLN A 57 -2.17 5.76 12.09
CA GLN A 57 -3.55 5.61 12.60
C GLN A 57 -3.64 4.57 13.72
N THR A 58 -2.95 3.44 13.56
CA THR A 58 -2.88 2.38 14.57
C THR A 58 -2.27 2.90 15.87
N ARG A 59 -1.14 3.62 15.77
CA ARG A 59 -0.48 4.22 16.94
C ARG A 59 -1.36 5.24 17.64
N ILE A 60 -2.02 6.13 16.89
CA ILE A 60 -2.97 7.10 17.45
C ILE A 60 -4.08 6.38 18.22
N ARG A 61 -4.67 5.33 17.64
CA ARG A 61 -5.71 4.53 18.29
C ARG A 61 -5.21 3.85 19.57
N GLN A 62 -4.01 3.27 19.55
CA GLN A 62 -3.42 2.64 20.72
C GLN A 62 -3.21 3.65 21.86
N TYR A 63 -2.69 4.84 21.56
CA TYR A 63 -2.55 5.89 22.57
C TYR A 63 -3.89 6.35 23.13
N ALA A 64 -4.91 6.53 22.28
CA ALA A 64 -6.26 6.88 22.71
C ALA A 64 -6.87 5.81 23.64
N CYS A 65 -6.81 4.53 23.26
CA CYS A 65 -7.29 3.43 24.10
C CYS A 65 -6.55 3.36 25.44
N ARG A 66 -5.23 3.55 25.44
CA ARG A 66 -4.42 3.53 26.66
C ARG A 66 -4.79 4.68 27.60
N LEU A 67 -4.99 5.88 27.07
CA LEU A 67 -5.40 7.05 27.87
C LEU A 67 -6.79 6.84 28.50
N ILE A 68 -7.75 6.34 27.73
CA ILE A 68 -9.10 6.04 28.24
C ILE A 68 -9.06 4.94 29.31
N GLY A 69 -8.23 3.91 29.11
CA GLY A 69 -8.00 2.86 30.11
C GLY A 69 -7.46 3.42 31.42
N PHE A 70 -6.47 4.32 31.35
CA PHE A 70 -5.90 4.98 32.51
C PHE A 70 -6.94 5.83 33.26
N LEU A 71 -7.69 6.67 32.54
CA LEU A 71 -8.75 7.51 33.13
C LEU A 71 -9.84 6.69 33.82
N LYS A 72 -10.25 5.56 33.22
CA LYS A 72 -11.24 4.64 33.82
C LYS A 72 -10.74 4.00 35.11
N VAL A 73 -9.46 3.65 35.19
CA VAL A 73 -8.87 3.08 36.42
C VAL A 73 -8.79 4.15 37.51
N SER A 74 -8.33 5.36 37.19
CA SER A 74 -8.26 6.46 38.16
C SER A 74 -9.63 6.83 38.75
N LEU A 75 -10.69 6.88 37.93
CA LEU A 75 -12.04 7.18 38.43
C LEU A 75 -12.61 6.08 39.34
N ARG A 76 -12.22 4.82 39.14
CA ARG A 76 -12.68 3.69 39.96
C ARG A 76 -11.97 3.59 41.32
N VAL A 77 -10.75 4.10 41.44
CA VAL A 77 -9.98 4.11 42.70
C VAL A 77 -10.40 5.25 43.63
N SER A 78 -11.02 6.31 43.09
CA SER A 78 -11.54 7.45 43.87
C SER A 78 -13.00 7.29 44.32
N SER A 79 -13.61 6.13 44.14
CA SER A 79 -14.98 5.78 44.58
C SER A 79 -14.93 4.74 45.70
#